data_AF-A0A2V5LS60-F1
#
_entry.id   AF-A0A2V5LS60-F1
#
_cell.length_a   1.000
_cell.length_b   1.000
_cell.length_c   1.000
_cell.angle_alpha   90.00
_cell.angle_beta   90.00
_cell.angle_gamma   90.00
#
_symmetry.space_group_name_H-M   'P 1'
#
loop_
_entity.id
_entity.type
_entity.pdbx_description
1 polymer ?
#
loop_
_entity_poly.entity_id
_entity_poly.type
_entity_poly.pdbx_seq_one_letter_code
_entity_poly.pdbx_strand_id
1 'polypeptide(L)'
;MPEEPYNPSPIVNPSTLARRNWWQTILVKFIGKHTPKCREMVRILSQSMDEPMPLMMRIKKRLHFLICCWCQRYEQQLRYMRHTARQFPEHADEASDAQFSAEARERIKQKLAESAR
;
A
#
# COMPACT_ATOMS: atom_id res chain seq x y z
N MET A 1 -31.45 18.42 6.22
CA MET A 1 -30.92 17.23 6.92
C MET A 1 -29.44 17.48 7.12
N PRO A 2 -28.87 17.41 8.33
CA PRO A 2 -27.42 17.54 8.48
C PRO A 2 -26.77 16.27 7.93
N GLU A 3 -25.81 16.44 7.02
CA GLU A 3 -25.05 15.33 6.44
C GLU A 3 -24.13 14.74 7.49
N GLU A 4 -24.45 13.53 7.93
CA GLU A 4 -23.61 12.75 8.82
C GLU A 4 -22.36 12.29 8.05
N PRO A 5 -21.14 12.63 8.49
CA PRO A 5 -19.94 12.26 7.75
C PRO A 5 -19.82 10.74 7.70
N TYR A 6 -19.73 10.22 6.47
CA TYR A 6 -19.54 8.80 6.19
C TYR A 6 -18.30 8.27 6.91
N ASN A 7 -18.53 7.61 8.06
CA ASN A 7 -17.53 6.85 8.80
C ASN A 7 -17.68 5.39 8.40
N PRO A 8 -16.82 4.84 7.51
CA PRO A 8 -16.92 3.46 7.10
C PRO A 8 -16.33 2.53 8.16
N SER A 9 -17.00 2.46 9.31
CA SER A 9 -16.81 1.42 10.30
C SER A 9 -17.99 0.45 10.23
N PRO A 10 -17.79 -0.72 9.61
CA PRO A 10 -18.27 -1.94 10.21
C PRO A 10 -17.09 -2.92 10.25
N ILE A 11 -16.76 -3.54 11.37
CA ILE A 11 -17.62 -4.47 12.10
C ILE A 11 -17.34 -4.26 13.60
N VAL A 12 -18.41 -4.28 14.39
CA VAL A 12 -18.44 -4.57 15.82
C VAL A 12 -17.22 -5.41 16.20
N ASN A 13 -16.49 -5.08 17.25
CA ASN A 13 -15.51 -6.01 17.80
C ASN A 13 -16.16 -6.74 18.99
N PRO A 14 -17.10 -7.70 18.79
CA PRO A 14 -17.44 -8.60 19.86
C PRO A 14 -16.30 -9.61 19.89
N SER A 15 -15.21 -9.27 20.60
CA SER A 15 -14.21 -10.21 21.08
C SER A 15 -14.11 -11.51 20.24
N THR A 16 -13.56 -11.43 19.02
CA THR A 16 -13.31 -12.63 18.18
C THR A 16 -12.32 -13.62 18.81
N LEU A 17 -11.86 -13.34 20.02
CA LEU A 17 -11.08 -14.20 20.90
C LEU A 17 -11.93 -15.08 21.83
N ALA A 18 -13.24 -14.83 22.00
CA ALA A 18 -14.08 -15.53 22.97
C ALA A 18 -14.47 -16.97 22.56
N ARG A 19 -14.18 -17.40 21.32
CA ARG A 19 -14.51 -18.76 20.84
C ARG A 19 -13.50 -19.28 19.80
N ARG A 20 -12.20 -19.07 20.00
CA ARG A 20 -11.17 -19.72 19.16
C ARG A 20 -10.75 -21.04 19.76
N ASN A 21 -10.90 -22.13 18.98
CA ASN A 21 -10.29 -23.41 19.34
C ASN A 21 -8.78 -23.20 19.48
N TRP A 22 -8.13 -23.88 20.44
CA TRP A 22 -6.70 -23.74 20.75
C TRP A 22 -5.80 -23.76 19.50
N TRP A 23 -6.12 -24.61 18.52
CA TRP A 23 -5.48 -24.69 17.21
C TRP A 23 -5.53 -23.40 16.38
N GLN A 24 -6.67 -22.68 16.38
CA GLN A 24 -6.81 -21.43 15.65
C GLN A 24 -5.93 -20.33 16.26
N THR A 25 -5.77 -20.32 17.58
CA THR A 25 -4.88 -19.39 18.27
C THR A 25 -3.42 -19.69 17.95
N ILE A 26 -3.03 -20.97 17.90
CA ILE A 26 -1.70 -21.40 17.46
C ILE A 26 -1.44 -20.95 16.03
N LEU A 27 -2.38 -21.19 15.12
CA LEU A 27 -2.27 -20.82 13.72
C LEU A 27 -2.06 -19.30 13.54
N VAL A 28 -2.85 -18.47 14.23
CA VAL A 28 -2.71 -17.01 14.10
C VAL A 28 -1.40 -16.51 14.69
N LYS A 29 -0.94 -17.07 15.81
CA LYS A 29 0.40 -16.75 16.36
C LYS A 29 1.51 -17.15 15.39
N PHE A 30 1.38 -18.32 14.76
CA PHE A 30 2.34 -18.80 13.77
C PHE A 30 2.40 -17.87 12.55
N ILE A 31 1.25 -17.54 11.95
CA ILE A 31 1.17 -16.61 10.80
C ILE A 31 1.75 -15.25 11.18
N GLY A 32 1.42 -14.71 12.36
CA GLY A 32 1.96 -13.44 12.83
C GLY A 32 3.48 -13.44 13.03
N LYS A 33 4.08 -14.59 13.37
CA LYS A 33 5.53 -14.74 13.54
C LYS A 33 6.27 -14.87 12.20
N HIS A 34 5.64 -15.49 11.20
CA HIS A 34 6.27 -15.77 9.89
C HIS A 34 5.97 -14.71 8.81
N THR A 35 5.04 -13.80 9.07
CA THR A 35 4.72 -12.68 8.17
C THR A 35 5.29 -11.36 8.71
N PRO A 36 5.59 -10.38 7.84
CA PRO A 36 6.02 -9.06 8.27
C PRO A 36 5.00 -8.39 9.18
N LYS A 37 5.46 -7.49 10.05
CA LYS A 37 4.56 -6.68 10.90
C LYS A 37 3.69 -5.77 10.02
N CYS A 38 2.52 -5.35 10.52
CA CYS A 38 1.61 -4.47 9.76
C CYS A 38 2.32 -3.22 9.21
N ARG A 39 3.20 -2.57 10.01
CA ARG A 39 3.98 -1.40 9.57
C ARG A 39 4.90 -1.69 8.39
N GLU A 40 5.54 -2.86 8.39
CA GLU A 40 6.40 -3.30 7.30
C GLU A 40 5.54 -3.67 6.09
N MET A 41 4.44 -4.39 6.30
CA MET A 41 3.50 -4.77 5.24
C MET A 41 2.99 -3.53 4.50
N VAL A 42 2.61 -2.47 5.20
CA VAL A 42 2.18 -1.19 4.60
C VAL A 42 3.29 -0.60 3.71
N ARG A 43 4.55 -0.57 4.17
CA ARG A 43 5.69 -0.10 3.36
C ARG A 43 5.90 -0.94 2.11
N ILE A 44 5.85 -2.26 2.25
CA ILE A 44 6.02 -3.20 1.14
C ILE A 44 4.87 -3.07 0.13
N LEU A 45 3.63 -2.88 0.61
CA LEU A 45 2.48 -2.65 -0.26
C LEU A 45 2.64 -1.35 -1.05
N SER A 46 3.10 -0.27 -0.40
CA SER A 46 3.41 0.98 -1.09
C SER A 46 4.51 0.78 -2.14
N GLN A 47 5.65 0.18 -1.77
CA GLN A 47 6.75 -0.10 -2.70
C GLN A 47 6.33 -0.98 -3.87
N SER A 48 5.42 -1.93 -3.63
CA SER A 48 4.90 -2.80 -4.69
C SER A 48 4.04 -2.09 -5.73
N MET A 49 3.67 -0.83 -5.47
CA MET A 49 3.06 0.02 -6.48
C MET A 49 4.12 0.45 -7.52
N ASP A 50 5.35 0.68 -7.11
CA ASP A 50 6.39 1.16 -8.03
C ASP A 50 7.19 0.00 -8.64
N GLU A 51 7.48 -1.04 -7.86
CA GLU A 51 8.30 -2.18 -8.29
C GLU A 51 7.56 -3.53 -8.16
N PRO A 52 7.76 -4.50 -9.08
CA PRO A 52 7.19 -5.84 -8.93
C PRO A 52 7.64 -6.53 -7.64
N MET A 53 6.66 -6.96 -6.84
CA MET A 53 6.92 -7.69 -5.59
C MET A 53 7.48 -9.11 -5.85
N PRO A 54 8.54 -9.54 -5.14
CA PRO A 54 9.07 -10.91 -5.18
C PRO A 54 8.01 -11.97 -4.87
N LEU A 55 8.08 -13.13 -5.53
CA LEU A 55 7.08 -14.20 -5.41
C LEU A 55 6.86 -14.68 -3.96
N MET A 56 7.94 -14.86 -3.20
CA MET A 56 7.87 -15.24 -1.78
C MET A 56 7.10 -14.22 -0.95
N MET A 57 7.22 -12.94 -1.29
CA MET A 57 6.54 -11.88 -0.56
C MET A 57 5.04 -11.85 -0.87
N ARG A 58 4.62 -12.28 -2.07
CA ARG A 58 3.20 -12.47 -2.41
C ARG A 58 2.56 -13.53 -1.52
N ILE A 59 3.28 -14.61 -1.20
CA ILE A 59 2.80 -15.66 -0.29
C ILE A 59 2.66 -15.11 1.13
N LYS A 60 3.71 -14.44 1.65
CA LYS A 60 3.68 -13.81 2.99
C LYS A 60 2.54 -12.81 3.13
N LYS A 61 2.29 -12.00 2.10
CA LYS A 61 1.15 -11.06 2.05
C LYS A 61 -0.18 -11.80 2.18
N ARG A 62 -0.40 -12.86 1.38
CA ARG A 62 -1.64 -13.67 1.44
C ARG A 62 -1.86 -14.26 2.82
N LEU A 63 -0.82 -14.80 3.44
CA LEU A 63 -0.89 -15.31 4.81
C LEU A 63 -1.26 -14.20 5.81
N HIS A 64 -0.64 -13.02 5.70
CA HIS A 64 -0.92 -11.90 6.60
C HIS A 64 -2.39 -11.42 6.50
N PHE A 65 -2.97 -11.42 5.29
CA PHE A 65 -4.36 -11.03 5.09
C PHE A 65 -5.37 -11.96 5.78
N LEU A 66 -5.03 -13.24 6.00
CA LEU A 66 -5.89 -14.17 6.75
C LEU A 66 -6.07 -13.76 8.21
N ILE A 67 -5.12 -12.99 8.77
CA ILE A 67 -5.15 -12.56 10.18
C ILE A 67 -5.35 -11.05 10.35
N CYS A 68 -5.24 -10.27 9.28
CA CYS A 68 -5.29 -8.80 9.31
C CYS A 68 -6.06 -8.24 8.10
N CYS A 69 -7.34 -7.92 8.32
CA CYS A 69 -8.20 -7.30 7.30
C CYS A 69 -7.79 -5.86 6.95
N TRP A 70 -7.17 -5.13 7.88
CA TRP A 70 -6.76 -3.73 7.67
C TRP A 70 -5.69 -3.60 6.59
N CYS A 71 -4.70 -4.49 6.58
CA CYS A 71 -3.66 -4.49 5.53
C CYS A 71 -4.24 -4.85 4.16
N GLN A 72 -5.26 -5.72 4.10
CA GLN A 72 -5.97 -6.03 2.86
C GLN A 72 -6.76 -4.82 2.35
N ARG A 73 -7.49 -4.12 3.23
CA ARG A 73 -8.23 -2.89 2.90
C ARG A 73 -7.30 -1.77 2.42
N TYR A 74 -6.14 -1.62 3.07
CA TYR A 74 -5.13 -0.65 2.66
C TYR A 74 -4.61 -0.92 1.23
N GLU A 75 -4.33 -2.19 0.88
CA GLU A 75 -3.93 -2.54 -0.49
C GLU A 75 -5.01 -2.17 -1.52
N GLN A 76 -6.29 -2.40 -1.19
CA GLN A 76 -7.40 -2.03 -2.07
C GLN A 76 -7.49 -0.51 -2.26
N GLN A 77 -7.33 0.27 -1.19
CA GLN A 77 -7.29 1.73 -1.25
C GLN A 77 -6.13 2.24 -2.11
N LEU A 78 -4.93 1.69 -1.95
CA LEU A 78 -3.77 2.04 -2.78
C LEU A 78 -4.04 1.81 -4.26
N ARG A 79 -4.62 0.66 -4.61
CA ARG A 79 -4.94 0.34 -6.00
C ARG A 79 -6.04 1.24 -6.55
N TYR A 80 -7.06 1.54 -5.75
CA TYR A 80 -8.12 2.46 -6.12
C TYR A 80 -7.55 3.85 -6.41
N MET A 81 -6.80 4.43 -5.48
CA MET A 81 -6.16 5.74 -5.65
C MET A 81 -5.31 5.78 -6.92
N ARG A 82 -4.51 4.75 -7.19
CA ARG A 82 -3.70 4.69 -8.41
C ARG A 82 -4.52 4.55 -9.68
N HIS A 83 -5.58 3.75 -9.65
CA HIS A 83 -6.45 3.57 -10.79
C HIS A 83 -7.16 4.87 -11.13
N THR A 84 -7.79 5.51 -10.13
CA THR A 84 -8.46 6.80 -10.26
C THR A 84 -7.48 7.88 -10.73
N ALA A 85 -6.29 7.98 -10.15
CA ALA A 85 -5.27 8.95 -10.58
C ALA A 85 -4.86 8.78 -12.05
N ARG A 86 -4.87 7.55 -12.58
CA ARG A 86 -4.57 7.28 -14.00
C ARG A 86 -5.72 7.59 -14.95
N GLN A 87 -6.95 7.69 -14.45
CA GLN A 87 -8.14 7.94 -15.26
C GLN A 87 -8.41 9.42 -15.53
N PHE A 88 -7.68 10.33 -14.85
CA PHE A 88 -7.76 11.78 -15.09
C PHE A 88 -6.47 12.29 -15.76
N PRO A 89 -6.17 11.92 -17.01
CA PRO A 89 -5.02 12.46 -17.73
C PRO A 89 -5.20 13.94 -18.11
N GLU A 90 -6.44 14.44 -18.11
CA GLU A 90 -6.78 15.79 -18.59
C GLU A 90 -6.11 16.94 -17.82
N HIS A 91 -5.50 16.69 -16.65
CA HIS A 91 -4.71 17.70 -15.92
C HIS A 91 -3.22 17.33 -15.84
N ALA A 92 -2.82 16.18 -16.39
CA ALA A 92 -1.42 15.77 -16.43
C ALA A 92 -0.67 16.45 -17.58
N ASP A 93 -1.33 16.64 -18.72
CA ASP A 93 -0.76 17.41 -19.85
C ASP A 93 -0.89 18.93 -19.64
N GLU A 94 -1.88 19.37 -18.85
CA GLU A 94 -2.02 20.76 -18.40
C GLU A 94 -1.04 21.12 -17.27
N ALA A 95 -0.28 20.13 -16.77
CA ALA A 95 0.85 20.34 -15.88
C ALA A 95 2.05 20.94 -16.64
N SER A 96 1.83 22.14 -17.18
CA SER A 96 2.82 23.06 -17.68
C SER A 96 3.66 22.58 -18.86
N ASP A 97 3.48 23.23 -20.01
CA ASP A 97 4.46 23.27 -21.11
C ASP A 97 5.81 23.94 -20.70
N ALA A 98 6.01 24.24 -19.41
CA ALA A 98 7.28 24.74 -18.89
C ALA A 98 8.38 23.70 -19.08
N GLN A 99 9.04 23.81 -20.21
CA GLN A 99 10.32 23.18 -20.44
C GLN A 99 11.33 23.69 -19.42
N PHE A 100 12.02 22.77 -18.75
CA PHE A 100 13.21 23.12 -17.96
C PHE A 100 14.18 23.96 -18.80
N SER A 101 14.75 25.00 -18.19
CA SER A 101 15.85 25.75 -18.80
C SER A 101 17.02 24.81 -19.12
N ALA A 102 17.83 25.15 -20.13
CA ALA A 102 18.99 24.35 -20.52
C ALA A 102 19.95 24.11 -19.33
N GLU A 103 20.13 25.12 -18.48
CA GLU A 103 20.95 25.02 -17.26
C GLU A 103 20.36 24.04 -16.24
N ALA A 104 19.04 24.08 -16.00
CA ALA A 104 18.38 23.16 -15.09
C ALA A 104 18.47 21.71 -15.59
N ARG A 105 18.32 21.49 -16.90
CA ARG A 105 18.49 20.17 -17.53
C ARG A 105 19.92 19.64 -17.34
N GLU A 106 20.94 20.47 -17.57
CA GLU A 106 22.33 20.04 -17.45
C GLU A 106 22.71 19.73 -16.00
N ARG A 107 22.24 20.52 -15.03
CA ARG A 107 22.41 20.24 -13.59
C ARG A 107 21.78 18.91 -13.18
N ILE A 108 20.56 18.62 -13.64
CA ILE A 108 19.90 17.34 -13.36
C ILE A 108 20.70 16.19 -13.98
N LYS A 109 21.16 16.34 -15.22
CA LYS A 109 21.96 15.34 -15.94
C LYS A 109 23.27 15.00 -15.22
N GLN A 110 23.99 16.01 -14.74
CA GLN A 110 25.22 15.82 -13.97
C GLN A 110 24.96 15.06 -12.67
N LYS A 111 23.91 15.41 -11.93
CA LYS A 111 23.54 14.73 -10.67
C LYS A 111 23.14 13.26 -10.87
N LEU A 112 22.41 12.96 -11.94
CA LEU A 112 22.07 11.58 -12.29
C LEU A 112 23.32 10.78 -12.67
N ALA A 113 24.27 11.37 -13.39
CA ALA A 113 25.53 10.73 -13.74
C ALA A 113 26.44 10.46 -12.52
N GLU A 114 26.44 11.37 -11.53
CA GLU A 114 27.13 11.18 -10.26
C GLU A 114 26.52 10.04 -9.43
N SER A 115 25.19 9.95 -9.35
CA SER A 115 24.49 8.94 -8.56
C SER A 115 24.50 7.53 -9.19
N ALA A 116 24.82 7.43 -10.48
CA ALA A 116 24.94 6.17 -11.21
C ALA A 116 26.36 5.58 -11.17
N ARG A 117 27.34 6.32 -10.61
CA ARG A 117 28.70 5.81 -10.29
C ARG A 117 28.74 5.22 -8.89
#